data_AF-A0AAV8XIY7-F1
#
_entry.id   AF-A0AAV8XIY7-F1
#
_cell.length_a   1.000
_cell.length_b   1.000
_cell.length_c   1.000
_cell.angle_alpha   90.00
_cell.angle_beta   90.00
_cell.angle_gamma   90.00
#
_symmetry.space_group_name_H-M   'P 1'
#
loop_
_entity.id
_entity.type
_entity.pdbx_description
1 polymer ?
#
loop_
_entity_poly.entity_id
_entity_poly.type
_entity_poly.pdbx_seq_one_letter_code
_entity_poly.pdbx_strand_id
1 'polypeptide(L)'
;MEDSLRHPYHVLLVYLFAMHFSGLVYAMGVICSPLFKNNRELPYKSKYPFDYKASPYYEIIYITQSITLIYIVIECICGIDFLFMAICENVTAQCRLLQQVLLKFGTKEMLDFNRKMELLFDLSGNNNTEKYSTEESKFLYRCIRHHQLLSRVVQKTAKVYQLIAFFQLGFSIISLCLSSVLLTRVSVSK
;
A
#
# COMPACT_ATOMS: atom_id res chain seq x y z
N MET A 1 24.55 7.06 -5.38
CA MET A 1 23.58 6.94 -4.27
C MET A 1 22.15 6.97 -4.80
N GLU A 2 21.83 7.96 -5.64
CA GLU A 2 20.52 8.13 -6.28
C GLU A 2 20.15 6.94 -7.19
N ASP A 3 21.07 6.47 -8.03
CA ASP A 3 20.77 5.41 -9.02
C ASP A 3 20.44 4.03 -8.41
N SER A 4 21.03 3.70 -7.25
CA SER A 4 20.80 2.40 -6.59
C SER A 4 19.43 2.30 -5.90
N LEU A 5 18.87 3.45 -5.47
CA LEU A 5 17.50 3.51 -4.96
C LEU A 5 16.48 3.71 -6.09
N ARG A 6 16.87 4.32 -7.21
CA ARG A 6 15.95 4.65 -8.31
C ARG A 6 15.29 3.42 -8.95
N HIS A 7 16.07 2.35 -9.15
CA HIS A 7 15.57 1.13 -9.79
C HIS A 7 14.41 0.46 -9.05
N PRO A 8 14.50 0.12 -7.75
CA PRO A 8 13.37 -0.47 -7.01
C PRO A 8 12.15 0.46 -6.93
N TYR A 9 12.34 1.78 -6.82
CA TYR A 9 11.22 2.72 -6.84
C TYR A 9 10.48 2.75 -8.18
N HIS A 10 11.19 2.65 -9.31
CA HIS A 10 10.54 2.55 -10.61
C HIS A 10 9.76 1.25 -10.74
N VAL A 11 10.30 0.12 -10.28
CA VAL A 11 9.58 -1.16 -10.28
C VAL A 11 8.32 -1.08 -9.42
N LEU A 12 8.41 -0.50 -8.22
CA LEU A 12 7.26 -0.25 -7.35
C LEU A 12 6.21 0.61 -8.05
N LEU A 13 6.60 1.74 -8.63
CA LEU A 13 5.68 2.64 -9.32
C LEU A 13 4.96 1.92 -10.47
N VAL A 14 5.69 1.16 -11.30
CA VAL A 14 5.09 0.38 -12.38
C VAL A 14 4.08 -0.63 -11.83
N TYR A 15 4.41 -1.31 -10.72
CA TYR A 15 3.49 -2.24 -10.06
C TYR A 15 2.22 -1.53 -9.54
N LEU A 16 2.37 -0.39 -8.86
CA LEU A 16 1.24 0.40 -8.36
C LEU A 16 0.34 0.89 -9.51
N PHE A 17 0.94 1.40 -10.60
CA PHE A 17 0.19 1.81 -11.80
C PHE A 17 -0.55 0.64 -12.44
N ALA A 18 0.10 -0.52 -12.57
CA ALA A 18 -0.53 -1.71 -13.14
C ALA A 18 -1.72 -2.19 -12.29
N MET A 19 -1.59 -2.17 -10.96
CA MET A 19 -2.64 -2.55 -10.02
C MET A 19 -3.81 -1.55 -10.01
N HIS A 20 -3.54 -0.25 -10.07
CA HIS A 20 -4.60 0.75 -10.20
C HIS A 20 -5.32 0.64 -11.54
N PHE A 21 -4.57 0.47 -12.62
CA PHE A 21 -5.14 0.30 -13.95
C PHE A 21 -6.03 -0.93 -14.03
N SER A 22 -5.61 -2.07 -13.47
CA SER A 22 -6.44 -3.28 -13.44
C SER A 22 -7.70 -3.10 -12.60
N GLY A 23 -7.61 -2.42 -11.44
CA GLY A 23 -8.76 -2.04 -10.62
C GLY A 23 -9.77 -1.16 -11.36
N LEU A 24 -9.28 -0.17 -12.12
CA LEU A 24 -10.11 0.71 -12.95
C LEU A 24 -10.80 -0.07 -14.08
N VAL A 25 -10.06 -0.91 -14.79
CA VAL A 25 -10.62 -1.77 -15.86
C VAL A 25 -11.72 -2.67 -15.31
N TYR A 26 -11.50 -3.28 -14.14
CA TYR A 26 -12.51 -4.09 -13.47
C TYR A 26 -13.77 -3.28 -13.12
N ALA A 27 -13.61 -2.14 -12.45
CA ALA A 27 -14.74 -1.29 -12.06
C ALA A 27 -15.54 -0.81 -13.28
N MET A 28 -14.85 -0.34 -14.32
CA MET A 28 -15.47 0.07 -15.58
C MET A 28 -16.20 -1.08 -16.27
N GLY A 29 -15.64 -2.29 -16.26
CA GLY A 29 -16.31 -3.47 -16.82
C GLY A 29 -17.65 -3.77 -16.13
N VAL A 30 -17.68 -3.70 -14.79
CA VAL A 30 -18.91 -3.93 -14.01
C VAL A 30 -19.95 -2.83 -14.25
N ILE A 31 -19.53 -1.56 -14.30
CA ILE A 31 -20.43 -0.43 -14.55
C ILE A 31 -20.98 -0.50 -15.98
N CYS A 32 -20.12 -0.69 -16.98
CA CYS A 32 -20.54 -0.64 -18.38
C CYS A 32 -21.35 -1.87 -18.82
N SER A 33 -21.12 -3.06 -18.25
CA SER A 33 -21.83 -4.30 -18.63
C SER A 33 -23.36 -4.19 -18.73
N PRO A 34 -24.10 -3.65 -17.74
CA PRO A 34 -25.55 -3.47 -17.84
C PRO A 34 -25.99 -2.44 -18.89
N LEU A 35 -25.14 -1.47 -19.26
CA LEU A 35 -25.49 -0.44 -20.26
C LEU A 35 -25.62 -1.02 -21.68
N PHE A 36 -24.96 -2.14 -21.95
CA PHE A 36 -25.05 -2.84 -23.23
C PHE A 36 -26.24 -3.81 -23.32
N LYS A 37 -27.06 -3.90 -22.26
CA LYS A 37 -28.27 -4.74 -22.26
C LYS A 37 -29.49 -3.88 -22.54
N ASN A 38 -30.45 -4.44 -23.28
CA ASN A 38 -31.69 -3.75 -23.64
C ASN A 38 -32.64 -3.50 -22.44
N ASN A 39 -32.35 -4.07 -21.27
CA ASN A 39 -33.16 -3.93 -20.06
C ASN A 39 -32.44 -3.06 -19.04
N ARG A 40 -33.20 -2.22 -18.30
CA ARG A 40 -32.71 -1.49 -17.12
C ARG A 40 -32.25 -2.48 -16.03
N GLU A 41 -30.96 -2.80 -16.06
CA GLU A 41 -30.24 -3.58 -15.05
C GLU A 41 -29.30 -2.66 -14.26
N LEU A 42 -29.11 -2.97 -12.98
CA LEU A 42 -28.14 -2.28 -12.12
C LEU A 42 -26.77 -2.99 -12.20
N PRO A 43 -25.65 -2.28 -11.94
CA PRO A 43 -24.31 -2.87 -11.88
C PRO A 43 -24.25 -4.06 -10.91
N TYR A 44 -24.91 -3.91 -9.76
CA TYR A 44 -25.15 -4.99 -8.82
C TYR A 44 -26.62 -5.37 -8.79
N LYS A 45 -26.90 -6.66 -8.97
CA LYS A 45 -28.25 -7.20 -8.85
C LYS A 45 -28.71 -7.10 -7.40
N SER A 46 -29.53 -6.08 -7.12
CA SER A 46 -30.08 -5.80 -5.79
C SER A 46 -31.60 -5.78 -5.85
N LYS A 47 -32.23 -6.25 -4.77
CA LYS A 47 -33.70 -6.21 -4.60
C LYS A 47 -34.04 -5.06 -3.66
N TYR A 48 -34.85 -4.13 -4.13
CA TYR A 48 -35.36 -3.01 -3.34
C TYR A 48 -36.85 -3.22 -3.02
N PRO A 49 -37.36 -2.71 -1.87
CA PRO A 49 -38.77 -2.82 -1.50
C PRO A 49 -39.70 -1.88 -2.28
N PHE A 50 -39.17 -1.11 -3.25
CA PHE A 50 -39.88 -0.17 -4.10
C PHE A 50 -39.52 -0.41 -5.58
N ASP A 51 -40.30 0.17 -6.50
CA ASP A 51 -39.99 0.11 -7.94
C ASP A 51 -38.81 1.00 -8.30
N TYR A 52 -37.61 0.43 -8.16
CA TYR A 52 -36.36 1.09 -8.49
C TYR A 52 -36.10 1.24 -9.99
N LYS A 53 -36.91 0.61 -10.87
CA LYS A 53 -36.70 0.70 -12.33
C LYS A 53 -37.32 1.96 -12.93
N ALA A 54 -38.31 2.54 -12.25
CA ALA A 54 -38.90 3.82 -12.61
C ALA A 54 -37.89 4.96 -12.45
N SER A 55 -37.90 5.90 -13.40
CA SER A 55 -37.16 7.16 -13.27
C SER A 55 -37.80 8.03 -12.19
N PRO A 56 -37.03 8.71 -11.31
CA PRO A 56 -35.57 8.89 -11.31
C PRO A 56 -34.79 7.91 -10.42
N TYR A 57 -35.48 6.94 -9.78
CA TYR A 57 -34.88 6.06 -8.78
C TYR A 57 -33.77 5.18 -9.37
N TYR A 58 -33.97 4.70 -10.60
CA TYR A 58 -33.00 3.88 -11.31
C TYR A 58 -31.67 4.60 -11.43
N GLU A 59 -31.70 5.84 -11.92
CA GLU A 59 -30.52 6.66 -12.20
C GLU A 59 -29.77 6.99 -10.89
N ILE A 60 -30.50 7.32 -9.82
CA ILE A 60 -29.91 7.61 -8.50
C ILE A 60 -29.18 6.38 -7.94
N ILE A 61 -29.83 5.21 -7.97
CA ILE A 61 -29.24 3.97 -7.45
C ILE A 61 -28.05 3.54 -8.30
N TYR A 62 -28.16 3.65 -9.62
CA TYR A 62 -27.09 3.32 -10.54
C TYR A 62 -25.83 4.16 -10.26
N ILE A 63 -25.98 5.48 -10.11
CA ILE A 63 -24.87 6.38 -9.76
C ILE A 63 -24.30 6.03 -8.39
N THR A 64 -25.16 5.80 -7.41
CA THR A 64 -24.74 5.44 -6.05
C THR A 64 -23.91 4.15 -6.05
N GLN A 65 -24.40 3.09 -6.69
CA GLN A 65 -23.67 1.82 -6.81
C GLN A 65 -22.33 1.99 -7.55
N SER A 66 -22.29 2.83 -8.58
CA SER A 66 -21.08 3.10 -9.36
C SER A 66 -20.02 3.82 -8.52
N ILE A 67 -20.41 4.87 -7.78
CA ILE A 67 -19.49 5.59 -6.89
C ILE A 67 -19.00 4.69 -5.77
N THR A 68 -19.91 3.93 -5.14
CA THR A 68 -19.54 2.97 -4.08
C THR A 68 -18.57 1.92 -4.60
N LEU A 69 -18.77 1.41 -5.81
CA LEU A 69 -17.88 0.45 -6.44
C LEU A 69 -16.47 1.02 -6.63
N ILE A 70 -16.37 2.20 -7.24
CA ILE A 70 -15.07 2.86 -7.49
C ILE A 70 -14.35 3.10 -6.17
N TYR A 71 -15.06 3.64 -5.17
CA TYR A 71 -14.49 3.90 -3.85
C TYR A 71 -13.97 2.62 -3.18
N ILE A 72 -14.75 1.54 -3.18
CA ILE A 72 -14.34 0.28 -2.55
C ILE A 72 -13.13 -0.33 -3.28
N VAL A 73 -13.15 -0.40 -4.61
CA VAL A 73 -12.09 -1.07 -5.37
C VAL A 73 -10.81 -0.26 -5.35
N ILE A 74 -10.88 1.05 -5.63
CA ILE A 74 -9.71 1.89 -5.81
C ILE A 74 -9.16 2.38 -4.46
N GLU A 75 -10.01 2.95 -3.61
CA GLU A 75 -9.56 3.57 -2.37
C GLU A 75 -9.38 2.54 -1.24
N CYS A 76 -10.37 1.66 -1.04
CA CYS A 76 -10.30 0.73 0.08
C CYS A 76 -9.38 -0.47 -0.19
N ILE A 77 -9.54 -1.16 -1.33
CA ILE A 77 -8.75 -2.36 -1.61
C ILE A 77 -7.35 -1.96 -2.11
N CYS A 78 -7.26 -1.30 -3.27
CA CYS A 78 -5.94 -0.93 -3.81
C CYS A 78 -5.20 0.06 -2.90
N GLY A 79 -5.87 1.02 -2.30
CA GLY A 79 -5.23 2.00 -1.40
C GLY A 79 -4.56 1.38 -0.18
N ILE A 80 -5.16 0.35 0.43
CA ILE A 80 -4.56 -0.36 1.57
C ILE A 80 -3.33 -1.17 1.14
N ASP A 81 -3.41 -1.86 0.00
CA ASP A 81 -2.27 -2.58 -0.58
C ASP A 81 -1.11 -1.61 -0.90
N PHE A 82 -1.44 -0.42 -1.40
CA PHE A 82 -0.46 0.62 -1.71
C PHE A 82 0.21 1.17 -0.48
N LEU A 83 -0.57 1.45 0.57
CA LEU A 83 -0.03 1.92 1.84
C LEU A 83 0.92 0.89 2.45
N PHE A 84 0.58 -0.40 2.37
CA PHE A 84 1.45 -1.48 2.83
C PHE A 84 2.78 -1.49 2.08
N MET A 85 2.70 -1.55 0.76
CA MET A 85 3.86 -1.60 -0.12
C MET A 85 4.75 -0.36 0.05
N ALA A 86 4.15 0.82 0.16
CA ALA A 86 4.87 2.06 0.41
C ALA A 86 5.63 2.02 1.75
N ILE A 87 5.02 1.50 2.82
CA ILE A 87 5.72 1.35 4.10
C ILE A 87 6.87 0.35 3.98
N CYS A 88 6.66 -0.81 3.37
CA CYS A 88 7.70 -1.82 3.15
C CYS A 88 8.90 -1.27 2.36
N GLU A 89 8.63 -0.49 1.31
CA GLU A 89 9.66 0.13 0.48
C GLU A 89 10.40 1.24 1.21
N ASN A 90 9.69 2.09 1.96
CA ASN A 90 10.32 3.09 2.82
C ASN A 90 11.23 2.42 3.86
N VAL A 91 10.78 1.35 4.51
CA VAL A 91 11.59 0.60 5.46
C VAL A 91 12.84 0.03 4.78
N THR A 92 12.67 -0.57 3.60
CA THR A 92 13.77 -1.16 2.82
C THR A 92 14.80 -0.10 2.43
N ALA A 93 14.34 1.06 1.98
CA ALA A 93 15.21 2.19 1.65
C ALA A 93 15.99 2.68 2.88
N GLN A 94 15.33 2.82 4.03
CA GLN A 94 15.98 3.21 5.29
C GLN A 94 17.00 2.17 5.77
N CYS A 95 16.71 0.87 5.62
CA CYS A 95 17.68 -0.21 5.88
C CYS A 95 18.93 -0.06 5.00
N ARG A 96 18.77 0.19 3.70
CA ARG A 96 19.88 0.37 2.75
C ARG A 96 20.69 1.62 3.06
N LEU A 97 20.03 2.72 3.39
CA LEU A 97 20.69 3.95 3.84
C LEU A 97 21.52 3.70 5.11
N LEU A 98 20.94 3.00 6.09
CA LEU A 98 21.65 2.63 7.31
C LEU A 98 22.88 1.75 7.02
N GLN A 99 22.75 0.78 6.11
CA GLN A 99 23.87 -0.06 5.69
C GLN A 99 24.99 0.79 5.06
N GLN A 100 24.65 1.71 4.16
CA GLN A 100 25.63 2.62 3.54
C GLN A 100 26.30 3.54 4.54
N VAL A 101 25.54 4.06 5.52
CA VAL A 101 26.10 4.85 6.61
C VAL A 101 27.08 4.00 7.42
N LEU A 102 26.68 2.78 7.83
CA LEU A 102 27.51 1.89 8.63
C LEU A 102 28.84 1.52 7.94
N LEU A 103 28.87 1.39 6.61
CA LEU A 103 30.11 1.16 5.85
C LEU A 103 31.14 2.30 5.97
N LYS A 104 30.72 3.49 6.40
CA LYS A 104 31.61 4.65 6.63
C LYS A 104 32.26 4.63 8.01
N PHE A 105 31.94 3.66 8.86
CA PHE A 105 32.50 3.54 10.19
C PHE A 105 34.04 3.50 10.15
N GLY A 106 34.69 4.26 11.04
CA GLY A 106 36.16 4.36 11.11
C GLY A 106 36.81 5.20 10.00
N THR A 107 36.03 5.80 9.09
CA THR A 107 36.55 6.70 8.04
C THR A 107 36.40 8.18 8.43
N LYS A 108 37.10 9.09 7.73
CA LYS A 108 36.92 10.54 7.92
C LYS A 108 35.48 11.01 7.65
N GLU A 109 34.76 10.31 6.77
CA GLU A 109 33.37 10.60 6.45
C GLU A 109 32.41 10.37 7.63
N MET A 110 32.78 9.49 8.57
CA MET A 110 32.04 9.27 9.82
C MET A 110 31.99 10.55 10.67
N LEU A 111 33.12 11.28 10.75
CA LEU A 111 33.23 12.51 11.52
C LEU A 111 32.36 13.61 10.92
N ASP A 112 32.39 13.74 9.59
CA ASP A 112 31.56 14.70 8.86
C ASP A 112 30.07 14.38 9.02
N PHE A 113 29.70 13.09 8.96
CA PHE A 113 28.33 12.65 9.23
C PHE A 113 27.90 13.00 10.65
N ASN A 114 28.74 12.73 11.65
CA ASN A 114 28.44 13.04 13.04
C ASN A 114 28.23 14.53 13.27
N ARG A 115 29.12 15.36 12.74
CA ARG A 115 29.02 16.83 12.82
C ARG A 115 27.73 17.34 12.18
N LYS A 116 27.42 16.86 10.96
CA LYS A 116 26.18 17.23 10.27
C LYS A 116 24.94 16.87 11.09
N MET A 117 24.94 15.69 11.69
CA MET A 117 23.83 15.24 12.54
C MET A 117 23.75 16.02 13.86
N GLU A 118 24.87 16.40 14.48
CA GLU A 118 24.88 17.29 15.67
C GLU A 118 24.25 18.65 15.34
N LEU A 119 24.65 19.29 14.24
CA LEU A 119 24.04 20.54 13.79
C LEU A 119 22.52 20.43 13.60
N LEU A 120 22.03 19.32 13.05
CA LEU A 120 20.59 19.09 12.90
C LEU A 120 19.87 18.86 14.24
N PHE A 121 20.52 18.23 15.21
CA PHE A 121 19.94 18.00 16.53
C PHE A 121 19.91 19.27 17.39
N ASP A 122 20.93 20.12 17.27
CA ASP A 122 20.99 21.40 17.97
C ASP A 122 19.88 22.34 17.50
N LEU A 123 19.60 22.37 16.19
CA LEU A 123 18.44 23.07 15.62
C LEU A 123 17.10 22.50 16.10
N SER A 124 17.06 21.20 16.40
CA SER A 124 15.87 20.50 16.88
C SER A 124 15.71 20.53 18.42
N GLY A 125 16.69 21.06 19.17
CA GLY A 125 16.67 21.16 20.63
C GLY A 125 16.74 19.82 21.39
N ASN A 126 17.30 18.76 20.80
CA ASN A 126 17.31 17.40 21.40
C ASN A 126 18.72 16.96 21.80
N ASN A 127 19.14 17.31 23.02
CA ASN A 127 20.55 17.24 23.47
C ASN A 127 20.92 15.93 24.18
N ASN A 128 20.56 14.77 23.63
CA ASN A 128 20.91 13.47 24.24
C ASN A 128 22.32 12.95 23.87
N THR A 129 23.15 13.74 23.18
CA THR A 129 24.41 13.27 22.56
C THR A 129 25.65 13.38 23.47
N GLU A 130 25.59 14.16 24.56
CA GLU A 130 26.73 14.38 25.48
C GLU A 130 27.18 13.12 26.25
N LYS A 131 26.37 12.06 26.23
CA LYS A 131 26.64 10.82 27.01
C LYS A 131 27.78 9.95 26.46
N TYR A 132 28.27 10.21 25.24
CA TYR A 132 29.24 9.35 24.57
C TYR A 132 30.61 10.02 24.42
N SER A 133 31.65 9.34 24.92
CA SER A 133 33.02 9.86 24.99
C SER A 133 33.78 9.85 23.67
N THR A 134 33.41 9.00 22.70
CA THR A 134 34.07 8.91 21.40
C THR A 134 33.12 9.13 20.24
N GLU A 135 33.62 9.73 19.16
CA GLU A 135 32.87 9.95 17.91
C GLU A 135 32.34 8.64 17.30
N GLU A 136 33.12 7.56 17.41
CA GLU A 136 32.71 6.21 17.01
C GLU A 136 31.51 5.70 17.83
N SER A 137 31.53 5.89 19.16
CA SER A 137 30.43 5.49 20.04
C SER A 137 29.16 6.29 19.74
N LYS A 138 29.29 7.61 19.52
CA LYS A 138 28.17 8.47 19.09
C LYS A 138 27.57 7.98 17.77
N PHE A 139 28.42 7.65 16.81
CA PHE A 139 28.02 7.19 15.50
C PHE A 139 27.27 5.84 15.57
N LEU A 140 27.84 4.86 16.27
CA LEU A 140 27.21 3.55 16.47
C LEU A 140 25.89 3.66 17.24
N TYR A 141 25.84 4.48 18.28
CA TYR A 141 24.61 4.72 19.01
C TYR A 141 23.49 5.25 18.09
N ARG A 142 23.81 6.19 17.20
CA ARG A 142 22.84 6.72 16.22
C ARG A 142 22.36 5.63 15.26
N CYS A 143 23.27 4.81 14.75
CA CYS A 143 22.94 3.69 13.87
C CYS A 143 22.05 2.65 14.56
N ILE A 144 22.40 2.25 15.78
CA ILE A 144 21.64 1.29 16.59
C ILE A 144 20.25 1.84 16.90
N ARG A 145 20.16 3.12 17.31
CA ARG A 145 18.88 3.77 17.59
C ARG A 145 17.99 3.82 16.35
N HIS A 146 18.55 4.16 15.18
CA HIS A 146 17.80 4.15 13.93
C HIS A 146 17.33 2.74 13.55
N HIS A 147 18.19 1.73 13.68
CA HIS A 147 17.82 0.33 13.47
C HIS A 147 16.67 -0.13 14.38
N GLN A 148 16.73 0.23 15.67
CA GLN A 148 15.67 -0.09 16.64
C GLN A 148 14.33 0.58 16.29
N LEU A 149 14.37 1.84 15.82
CA LEU A 149 13.19 2.53 15.32
C LEU A 149 12.59 1.81 14.11
N LEU A 150 13.44 1.40 13.16
CA LEU A 150 13.02 0.70 11.95
C LEU A 150 12.38 -0.65 12.26
N SER A 151 13.00 -1.43 13.15
CA SER A 151 12.45 -2.70 13.64
C SER A 151 11.08 -2.50 14.32
N ARG A 152 10.93 -1.43 15.12
CA ARG A 152 9.66 -1.08 15.74
C ARG A 152 8.58 -0.73 14.72
N VAL A 153 8.93 0.01 13.64
CA VAL A 153 8.00 0.32 12.54
C VAL A 153 7.54 -0.98 11.88
N VAL A 154 8.47 -1.86 11.51
CA VAL A 154 8.15 -3.15 10.89
C VAL A 154 7.22 -3.99 11.76
N GLN A 155 7.51 -4.11 13.06
CA GLN A 155 6.66 -4.87 13.99
C GLN A 155 5.26 -4.28 14.14
N LYS A 156 5.14 -2.94 14.20
CA LYS A 156 3.83 -2.28 14.27
C LYS A 156 3.03 -2.47 12.99
N THR A 157 3.66 -2.27 11.84
CA THR A 157 3.06 -2.48 10.52
C THR A 157 2.62 -3.93 10.37
N ALA A 158 3.48 -4.90 10.68
CA ALA A 158 3.16 -6.32 10.57
C ALA A 158 1.92 -6.70 11.41
N LYS A 159 1.81 -6.21 12.65
CA LYS A 159 0.64 -6.49 13.50
C LYS A 159 -0.67 -6.00 12.89
N VAL A 160 -0.67 -4.81 12.29
CA VAL A 160 -1.86 -4.24 11.65
C VAL A 160 -2.21 -4.99 10.37
N TYR A 161 -1.21 -5.22 9.52
CA TYR A 161 -1.42 -5.83 8.20
C TYR A 161 -1.64 -7.33 8.23
N GLN A 162 -1.17 -8.04 9.25
CA GLN A 162 -1.39 -9.50 9.36
C GLN A 162 -2.88 -9.84 9.41
N LEU A 163 -3.69 -9.04 10.10
CA LEU A 163 -5.14 -9.24 10.16
C LEU A 163 -5.79 -8.94 8.79
N ILE A 164 -5.38 -7.84 8.15
CA ILE A 164 -5.90 -7.43 6.83
C ILE A 164 -5.57 -8.51 5.79
N ALA A 165 -4.31 -8.95 5.75
CA ALA A 165 -3.82 -9.98 4.84
C ALA A 165 -4.57 -11.32 5.03
N PHE A 166 -4.89 -11.69 6.26
CA PHE A 166 -5.68 -12.88 6.54
C PHE A 166 -7.06 -12.81 5.87
N PHE A 167 -7.78 -11.69 6.02
CA PHE A 167 -9.08 -11.51 5.37
C PHE A 167 -8.95 -11.43 3.84
N GLN A 168 -7.97 -10.69 3.33
CA GLN A 168 -7.76 -10.54 1.89
C GLN A 168 -7.45 -11.87 1.20
N LEU A 169 -6.60 -12.70 1.79
CA LEU A 169 -6.32 -14.05 1.29
C LEU A 169 -7.55 -14.95 1.38
N GLY A 170 -8.27 -14.92 2.51
CA GLY A 170 -9.50 -15.69 2.69
C GLY A 170 -10.57 -15.35 1.66
N PHE A 171 -10.87 -14.07 1.47
CA PHE A 171 -11.82 -13.61 0.45
C PHE A 171 -11.36 -13.96 -0.97
N SER A 172 -10.05 -13.87 -1.25
CA SER A 172 -9.51 -14.24 -2.56
C SER A 172 -9.69 -15.72 -2.85
N ILE A 173 -9.41 -16.61 -1.89
CA ILE A 173 -9.61 -18.05 -2.04
C ILE A 173 -11.09 -18.37 -2.26
N ILE A 174 -11.98 -17.80 -1.46
CA ILE A 174 -13.43 -18.00 -1.60
C ILE A 174 -13.90 -17.52 -2.99
N SER A 175 -13.46 -16.33 -3.41
CA SER A 175 -13.80 -15.75 -4.72
C SER A 175 -13.32 -16.62 -5.88
N LEU A 176 -12.07 -17.11 -5.83
CA LEU A 176 -11.51 -18.01 -6.85
C LEU A 176 -12.26 -19.33 -6.91
N CYS A 177 -12.57 -19.94 -5.77
CA CYS A 177 -13.33 -21.18 -5.69
C CYS A 177 -14.75 -21.02 -6.27
N LEU A 178 -15.47 -19.96 -5.89
CA LEU A 178 -16.80 -19.67 -6.41
C LEU A 178 -16.78 -19.39 -7.91
N SER A 179 -15.82 -18.61 -8.38
CA SER A 179 -15.64 -18.32 -9.81
C SER A 179 -15.39 -19.60 -10.60
N SER A 180 -14.57 -20.51 -10.08
CA SER A 180 -14.28 -21.80 -10.70
C SER A 180 -15.53 -22.67 -10.80
N VAL A 181 -16.32 -22.77 -9.74
CA VAL A 181 -17.60 -23.51 -9.76
C VAL A 181 -18.58 -22.91 -10.76
N LEU A 182 -18.71 -21.59 -10.81
CA LEU A 182 -19.60 -20.89 -11.75
C LEU A 182 -19.18 -21.15 -13.19
N LEU A 183 -17.88 -21.08 -13.51
CA LEU A 183 -17.36 -21.37 -14.84
C LEU A 183 -17.66 -22.81 -15.26
N THR A 184 -17.45 -23.78 -14.38
CA THR A 184 -17.77 -25.19 -14.65
C THR A 184 -19.27 -25.37 -14.92
N ARG A 185 -20.15 -24.76 -14.11
CA ARG A 185 -21.61 -24.85 -14.31
C ARG A 185 -22.07 -24.23 -15.63
N VAL A 186 -21.49 -23.10 -16.02
CA VAL A 186 -21.76 -22.45 -17.32
C VAL A 186 -21.31 -23.34 -18.48
N SER A 187 -20.16 -24.03 -18.34
CA SER A 187 -19.66 -24.93 -19.39
C SER A 187 -20.51 -26.18 -19.60
N VAL A 188 -21.15 -26.69 -18.54
CA VAL A 188 -22.01 -27.90 -18.59
C VAL A 188 -23.43 -27.57 -19.09
N SER A 189 -23.86 -26.31 -19.04
CA SER A 189 -25.20 -25.88 -19.45
C SER A 189 -25.30 -25.48 -20.93
N LYS A 190 -24.19 -25.51 -21.68
CA LYS A 190 -24.14 -25.30 -23.14
C LYS A 190 -23.96 -26.64 -23.84
#